data_AF-A0A539DMG9-F1
#
_entry.id   AF-A0A539DMG9-F1
#
_cell.length_a   1.000
_cell.length_b   1.000
_cell.length_c   1.000
_cell.angle_alpha   90.00
_cell.angle_beta   90.00
_cell.angle_gamma   90.00
#
_symmetry.space_group_name_H-M   'P 1'
#
loop_
_entity.id
_entity.type
_entity.pdbx_description
1 polymer ?
#
loop_
_entity_poly.entity_id
_entity_poly.type
_entity_poly.pdbx_seq_one_letter_code
_entity_poly.pdbx_strand_id
1 'polypeptide(L)'
;MPPPLRWLLLVTDWGFILYWSVTALAAAHVIALPAEWMFRNHEDPTVAAWNWSFLPLDLAASVLGLLAVRAGAAWKGLATVSLALTSCAGLMAVSFWAISGDFDLSWWAPNLFLMAWPWIFLPGLMRG
;
A
#
# COMPACT_ATOMS: atom_id res chain seq x y z
N MET A 1 1.00 17.02 -13.09
CA MET A 1 0.46 15.67 -12.83
C MET A 1 -0.96 15.58 -13.36
N PRO A 2 -1.34 14.52 -14.10
CA PRO A 2 -2.72 14.29 -14.53
C PRO A 2 -3.69 14.20 -13.34
N PRO A 3 -4.92 14.75 -13.42
CA PRO A 3 -5.88 14.71 -12.31
C PRO A 3 -6.18 13.31 -11.76
N PRO A 4 -6.36 12.25 -12.59
CA PRO A 4 -6.62 10.90 -12.08
C PRO A 4 -5.47 10.33 -11.24
N LEU A 5 -4.22 10.54 -11.69
CA LEU A 5 -3.03 10.10 -10.95
C LEU A 5 -2.92 10.82 -9.61
N ARG A 6 -3.19 12.13 -9.59
CA ARG A 6 -3.19 12.93 -8.36
C ARG A 6 -4.19 12.38 -7.34
N TRP A 7 -5.40 12.07 -7.79
CA TRP A 7 -6.44 11.53 -6.91
C TRP A 7 -6.08 10.15 -6.38
N LEU A 8 -5.57 9.26 -7.23
CA LEU A 8 -5.18 7.91 -6.82
C LEU A 8 -4.04 7.94 -5.80
N LEU A 9 -3.01 8.78 -6.01
CA LEU A 9 -1.95 8.98 -5.02
C LEU A 9 -2.54 9.47 -3.69
N LEU A 10 -3.37 10.53 -3.71
CA LEU A 10 -3.95 11.05 -2.48
C LEU A 10 -4.79 10.00 -1.72
N VAL A 11 -5.64 9.25 -2.42
CA VAL A 11 -6.49 8.23 -1.80
C VAL A 11 -5.65 7.07 -1.26
N THR A 12 -4.71 6.55 -2.05
CA THR A 12 -3.85 5.42 -1.64
C THR A 12 -2.90 5.81 -0.51
N ASP A 13 -2.22 6.95 -0.62
CA ASP A 13 -1.22 7.38 0.36
C ASP A 13 -1.86 7.70 1.72
N TRP A 14 -3.00 8.42 1.72
CA TRP A 14 -3.75 8.63 2.97
C TRP A 14 -4.38 7.34 3.49
N GLY A 15 -4.76 6.42 2.61
CA GLY A 15 -5.22 5.08 2.98
C GLY A 15 -4.14 4.29 3.72
N PHE A 16 -2.90 4.27 3.22
CA PHE A 16 -1.77 3.64 3.90
C PHE A 16 -1.48 4.29 5.25
N ILE A 17 -1.43 5.62 5.31
CA ILE A 17 -1.21 6.34 6.58
C ILE A 17 -2.30 6.01 7.59
N LEU A 18 -3.56 5.97 7.18
CA LEU A 18 -4.68 5.61 8.04
C LEU A 18 -4.57 4.15 8.51
N TYR A 19 -4.34 3.21 7.59
CA TYR A 19 -4.16 1.79 7.90
C TYR A 19 -3.06 1.60 8.94
N TRP A 20 -1.88 2.17 8.71
CA TRP A 20 -0.75 2.01 9.62
C TRP A 20 -0.95 2.74 10.95
N SER A 21 -1.66 3.87 10.96
CA SER A 21 -2.03 4.54 12.21
C SER A 21 -2.96 3.66 13.05
N VAL A 22 -4.00 3.08 12.44
CA VAL A 22 -4.93 2.16 13.11
C VAL A 22 -4.20 0.90 13.60
N THR A 23 -3.38 0.28 12.75
CA THR A 23 -2.58 -0.90 13.10
C THR A 23 -1.62 -0.62 14.25
N ALA A 24 -0.94 0.54 14.26
CA ALA A 24 -0.04 0.93 15.34
C ALA A 24 -0.78 1.18 16.65
N LEU A 25 -1.94 1.85 16.62
CA LEU A 25 -2.76 2.07 17.81
C LEU A 25 -3.31 0.76 18.37
N ALA A 26 -3.70 -0.17 17.51
CA ALA A 26 -4.17 -1.49 17.91
C ALA A 26 -3.03 -2.32 18.53
N ALA A 27 -1.85 -2.31 17.91
CA ALA A 27 -0.66 -3.00 18.43
C ALA A 27 -0.16 -2.41 19.75
N ALA A 28 -0.34 -1.10 19.97
CA ALA A 28 -0.06 -0.44 21.24
C ALA A 28 -1.19 -0.63 22.29
N HIS A 29 -2.22 -1.45 21.99
CA HIS A 29 -3.39 -1.69 22.83
C HIS A 29 -4.17 -0.42 23.22
N VAL A 30 -4.05 0.65 22.43
CA VAL A 30 -4.82 1.90 22.62
C VAL A 30 -6.26 1.72 22.13
N ILE A 31 -6.43 0.91 21.08
CA ILE A 31 -7.74 0.52 20.54
C ILE A 31 -7.78 -1.01 20.41
N ALA A 32 -8.98 -1.58 20.48
CA ALA A 32 -9.22 -2.98 20.15
C ALA A 32 -9.79 -3.08 18.74
N LEU A 33 -9.24 -4.00 17.93
CA LEU A 33 -9.79 -4.33 16.62
C LEU A 33 -10.55 -5.65 16.71
N PRO A 34 -11.75 -5.75 16.10
CA PRO A 34 -12.44 -7.02 15.96
C PRO A 34 -11.58 -8.03 15.18
N ALA A 35 -11.60 -9.30 15.59
CA ALA A 35 -10.77 -10.33 14.98
C ALA A 35 -11.12 -10.56 13.50
N GLU A 36 -12.38 -10.34 13.12
CA GLU A 36 -12.88 -10.42 11.75
C GLU A 36 -12.33 -9.33 10.82
N TRP A 37 -11.76 -8.25 11.36
CA TRP A 37 -11.08 -7.22 10.58
C TRP A 37 -9.60 -7.51 10.39
N MET A 38 -9.07 -8.55 11.05
CA MET A 38 -7.68 -8.92 10.97
C MET A 38 -7.48 -10.00 9.90
N PHE A 39 -6.28 -10.03 9.33
CA PHE A 39 -5.92 -11.09 8.39
C PHE A 39 -5.83 -12.43 9.11
N ARG A 40 -5.98 -13.51 8.35
CA ARG A 40 -5.92 -14.86 8.88
C ARG A 40 -4.57 -15.09 9.58
N ASN A 41 -4.62 -15.77 10.73
CA ASN A 41 -3.44 -16.11 11.54
C ASN A 41 -2.61 -14.89 11.95
N HIS A 42 -3.23 -13.73 12.18
CA HIS A 42 -2.53 -12.52 12.63
C HIS A 42 -1.78 -12.67 13.97
N GLU A 43 -2.16 -13.66 14.77
CA GLU A 43 -1.48 -14.00 16.03
C GLU A 43 -0.17 -14.78 15.80
N ASP A 44 0.02 -15.39 14.62
CA ASP A 44 1.27 -16.06 14.27
C ASP A 44 2.38 -14.99 14.15
N PRO A 45 3.46 -15.09 14.95
CA PRO A 45 4.54 -14.09 14.93
C PRO A 45 5.19 -13.91 13.57
N THR A 46 5.22 -14.96 12.74
CA THR A 46 5.79 -14.93 11.38
C THR A 46 4.89 -14.15 10.44
N VAL A 47 3.58 -14.38 10.49
CA VAL A 47 2.61 -13.64 9.66
C VAL A 47 2.51 -12.19 10.11
N ALA A 48 2.56 -11.94 11.42
CA ALA A 48 2.65 -10.59 11.97
C ALA A 48 3.91 -9.86 11.48
N ALA A 49 5.09 -10.48 11.60
CA ALA A 49 6.35 -9.89 11.13
C ALA A 49 6.34 -9.64 9.62
N TRP A 50 5.76 -10.57 8.84
CA TRP A 50 5.53 -10.39 7.42
C TRP A 50 4.68 -9.15 7.13
N ASN A 51 3.53 -8.97 7.79
CA ASN A 51 2.70 -7.77 7.64
C ASN A 51 3.47 -6.49 8.04
N TRP A 52 4.18 -6.51 9.17
CA TRP A 52 4.98 -5.36 9.61
C TRP A 52 6.12 -5.00 8.65
N SER A 53 6.58 -5.93 7.80
CA SER A 53 7.58 -5.62 6.77
C SER A 53 7.08 -4.65 5.70
N PHE A 54 5.76 -4.50 5.54
CA PHE A 54 5.15 -3.55 4.60
C PHE A 54 5.16 -2.12 5.13
N LEU A 55 5.20 -1.89 6.44
CA LEU A 55 5.21 -0.54 7.03
C LEU A 55 6.25 0.40 6.40
N PRO A 56 7.56 0.06 6.37
CA PRO A 56 8.54 0.95 5.76
C PRO A 56 8.30 1.18 4.26
N LEU A 57 7.78 0.17 3.56
CA LEU A 57 7.50 0.24 2.12
C LEU A 57 6.31 1.18 1.83
N ASP A 58 5.19 0.98 2.51
CA ASP A 58 3.96 1.74 2.34
C ASP A 58 4.14 3.19 2.77
N LEU A 59 4.87 3.44 3.87
CA LEU A 59 5.19 4.79 4.30
C LEU A 59 6.13 5.49 3.32
N ALA A 60 7.14 4.79 2.79
CA ALA A 60 8.01 5.36 1.75
C ALA A 60 7.21 5.68 0.48
N ALA A 61 6.32 4.78 0.04
CA ALA A 61 5.41 5.02 -1.08
C ALA A 61 4.55 6.26 -0.85
N SER A 62 3.98 6.39 0.35
CA SER A 62 3.10 7.49 0.75
C SER A 62 3.82 8.82 0.83
N VAL A 63 5.01 8.87 1.43
CA VAL A 63 5.83 10.08 1.50
C VAL A 63 6.18 10.56 0.09
N LEU A 64 6.65 9.66 -0.77
CA LEU A 64 7.02 10.01 -2.14
C LEU A 64 5.80 10.44 -2.97
N GLY A 65 4.66 9.77 -2.80
CA GLY A 65 3.41 10.10 -3.50
C GLY A 65 2.86 11.47 -3.11
N LEU A 66 2.79 11.76 -1.81
CA LEU A 66 2.36 13.06 -1.30
C LEU A 66 3.35 14.18 -1.69
N LEU A 67 4.66 13.91 -1.67
CA LEU A 67 5.66 14.85 -2.19
C LEU A 67 5.47 15.08 -3.69
N ALA A 68 5.17 14.04 -4.48
CA ALA A 68 4.90 14.17 -5.90
C ALA A 68 3.67 15.05 -6.17
N VAL A 69 2.62 14.96 -5.36
CA VAL A 69 1.41 15.80 -5.47
C VAL A 69 1.73 17.28 -5.21
N ARG A 70 2.67 17.58 -4.32
CA ARG A 70 3.10 18.95 -4.00
C ARG A 70 4.21 19.48 -4.90
N ALA A 71 4.93 18.58 -5.57
CA ALA A 71 6.08 18.94 -6.37
C ALA A 71 5.66 19.67 -7.66
N GLY A 72 6.42 20.73 -8.00
CA GLY A 72 6.41 21.37 -9.32
C GLY A 72 7.05 20.45 -10.37
N ALA A 73 8.15 20.85 -10.99
CA ALA A 73 8.77 20.08 -12.08
C ALA A 73 9.23 18.64 -11.70
N ALA A 74 9.52 18.36 -10.43
CA ALA A 74 10.06 17.08 -9.97
C ALA A 74 9.02 15.95 -9.78
N TRP A 75 7.73 16.22 -9.99
CA TRP A 75 6.65 15.28 -9.65
C TRP A 75 6.76 13.92 -10.35
N LYS A 76 7.27 13.87 -11.60
CA LYS A 76 7.34 12.63 -12.38
C LYS A 76 8.21 11.57 -11.71
N GLY A 77 9.43 11.93 -11.28
CA GLY A 77 10.36 10.99 -10.65
C GLY A 77 9.84 10.46 -9.32
N LEU A 78 9.32 11.35 -8.48
CA LEU A 78 8.72 10.99 -7.18
C LEU A 78 7.51 10.06 -7.37
N ALA A 79 6.63 10.37 -8.31
CA ALA A 79 5.48 9.54 -8.63
C ALA A 79 5.90 8.16 -9.14
N THR A 80 6.89 8.06 -10.03
CA THR A 80 7.37 6.77 -10.54
C THR A 80 7.84 5.84 -9.43
N VAL A 81 8.63 6.36 -8.48
CA VAL A 81 9.09 5.54 -7.34
C VAL A 81 7.93 5.16 -6.43
N SER A 82 7.06 6.12 -6.07
CA SER A 82 5.86 5.85 -5.25
C SER A 82 4.97 4.76 -5.86
N LEU A 83 4.69 4.84 -7.17
CA LEU A 83 3.91 3.87 -7.92
C LEU A 83 4.55 2.47 -7.94
N ALA A 84 5.87 2.39 -8.13
CA ALA A 84 6.59 1.13 -8.11
C ALA A 84 6.54 0.46 -6.72
N LEU A 85 6.72 1.24 -5.64
CA LEU A 85 6.62 0.73 -4.27
C LEU A 85 5.19 0.27 -3.94
N THR A 86 4.18 1.03 -4.34
CA THR A 86 2.76 0.67 -4.17
C THR A 86 2.43 -0.64 -4.88
N SER A 87 2.87 -0.78 -6.14
CA SER A 87 2.66 -2.03 -6.88
C SER A 87 3.41 -3.21 -6.27
N CYS A 88 4.62 -2.97 -5.75
CA CYS A 88 5.42 -3.99 -5.08
C CYS A 88 4.72 -4.50 -3.82
N ALA A 89 4.19 -3.58 -2.99
CA ALA A 89 3.41 -3.94 -1.81
C ALA A 89 2.22 -4.82 -2.17
N GLY A 90 1.38 -4.39 -3.12
CA GLY A 90 0.23 -5.19 -3.56
C GLY A 90 0.64 -6.58 -4.10
N LEU A 91 1.71 -6.65 -4.90
CA LEU A 91 2.22 -7.91 -5.45
C LEU A 91 2.74 -8.85 -4.36
N MET A 92 3.52 -8.37 -3.40
CA MET A 92 4.04 -9.19 -2.31
C MET A 92 2.89 -9.74 -1.44
N ALA A 93 1.88 -8.92 -1.17
CA ALA A 93 0.68 -9.34 -0.44
C ALA A 93 -0.08 -10.46 -1.16
N VAL A 94 -0.43 -10.24 -2.43
CA VAL A 94 -1.14 -11.24 -3.25
C VAL A 94 -0.32 -12.53 -3.40
N SER A 95 1.00 -12.41 -3.59
CA SER A 95 1.89 -13.57 -3.71
C SER A 95 1.92 -14.42 -2.44
N PHE A 96 2.03 -13.77 -1.28
CA PHE A 96 2.01 -14.47 0.01
C PHE A 96 0.71 -15.24 0.23
N TRP A 97 -0.44 -14.60 -0.03
CA TRP A 97 -1.74 -15.25 0.14
C TRP A 97 -1.97 -16.39 -0.84
N ALA A 98 -1.58 -16.21 -2.11
CA ALA A 98 -1.64 -17.26 -3.12
C ALA A 98 -0.79 -18.49 -2.74
N ILE A 99 0.44 -18.27 -2.26
CA ILE A 99 1.34 -19.34 -1.80
C ILE A 99 0.78 -20.03 -0.54
N SER A 100 0.19 -19.25 0.37
CA SER A 100 -0.39 -19.76 1.61
C SER A 100 -1.74 -20.45 1.41
N GLY A 101 -2.30 -20.41 0.20
CA GLY A 101 -3.61 -20.99 -0.12
C GLY A 101 -4.80 -20.24 0.50
N ASP A 102 -4.62 -18.97 0.86
CA ASP A 102 -5.69 -18.12 1.38
C ASP A 102 -6.21 -17.18 0.28
N PHE A 103 -7.53 -17.14 0.11
CA PHE A 103 -8.21 -16.38 -0.94
C PHE A 103 -9.33 -15.48 -0.38
N ASP A 104 -9.21 -15.05 0.88
CA ASP A 104 -10.14 -14.08 1.45
C ASP A 104 -10.16 -12.80 0.61
N LEU A 105 -11.33 -12.53 0.02
CA LEU A 105 -11.53 -11.39 -0.88
C LEU A 105 -11.31 -10.04 -0.17
N SER A 106 -11.57 -9.97 1.14
CA SER A 106 -11.36 -8.73 1.92
C SER A 106 -9.90 -8.31 1.95
N TRP A 107 -8.96 -9.25 1.86
CA TRP A 107 -7.52 -9.00 1.79
C TRP A 107 -6.99 -9.05 0.36
N TRP A 108 -7.57 -9.87 -0.51
CA TRP A 108 -7.16 -9.94 -1.92
C TRP A 108 -7.52 -8.70 -2.71
N ALA A 109 -8.77 -8.23 -2.63
CA ALA A 109 -9.26 -7.12 -3.44
C ALA A 109 -8.45 -5.82 -3.27
N PRO A 110 -8.16 -5.33 -2.04
CA PRO A 110 -7.36 -4.12 -1.88
C PRO A 110 -5.92 -4.30 -2.38
N ASN A 111 -5.30 -5.46 -2.12
CA ASN A 111 -3.92 -5.71 -2.55
C ASN A 111 -3.78 -5.89 -4.07
N LEU A 112 -4.76 -6.52 -4.72
CA LEU A 112 -4.84 -6.57 -6.19
C LEU A 112 -5.03 -5.18 -6.79
N PHE A 113 -5.86 -4.34 -6.17
CA PHE A 113 -6.02 -2.95 -6.59
C PHE A 113 -4.70 -2.19 -6.49
N LEU A 114 -4.03 -2.22 -5.32
CA LEU A 114 -2.72 -1.59 -5.09
C LEU A 114 -1.66 -2.08 -6.07
N MET A 115 -1.68 -3.37 -6.38
CA MET A 115 -0.80 -3.96 -7.39
C MET A 115 -1.08 -3.39 -8.78
N ALA A 116 -2.35 -3.32 -9.20
CA ALA A 116 -2.73 -3.12 -10.60
C ALA A 116 -2.78 -1.65 -11.04
N TRP A 117 -3.33 -0.75 -10.22
CA TRP A 117 -3.57 0.63 -10.66
C TRP A 117 -2.29 1.40 -11.06
N PRO A 118 -1.10 1.17 -10.44
CA PRO A 118 0.13 1.87 -10.85
C PRO A 118 0.53 1.60 -12.31
N TRP A 119 0.25 0.40 -12.83
CA TRP A 119 0.61 -0.01 -14.20
C TRP A 119 -0.10 0.79 -15.27
N ILE A 120 -1.24 1.42 -14.95
CA ILE A 120 -1.96 2.30 -15.88
C ILE A 120 -1.14 3.56 -16.20
N PHE A 121 -0.34 4.04 -15.24
CA PHE A 121 0.37 5.33 -15.35
C PHE A 121 1.87 5.18 -15.60
N LEU A 122 2.50 4.10 -15.10
CA LEU A 122 3.95 3.88 -15.20
C LEU A 122 4.49 3.97 -16.65
N PRO A 123 3.88 3.33 -17.68
CA PRO A 123 4.37 3.43 -19.05
C PRO A 123 4.42 4.86 -19.59
N GLY A 124 3.44 5.69 -19.21
CA GLY A 124 3.39 7.10 -19.60
C GLY A 124 4.44 7.95 -18.89
N LEU A 125 4.80 7.61 -17.65
CA LEU A 125 5.84 8.31 -16.88
C LEU A 125 7.25 7.97 -17.37
N MET A 126 7.47 6.75 -17.84
CA MET A 126 8.78 6.28 -18.32
C MET A 126 9.13 6.72 -19.74
N ARG A 127 8.13 7.14 -20.54
CA ARG A 127 8.32 7.53 -21.94
C ARG A 127 8.83 8.95 -22.17
N GLY A 128 9.07 9.73 -21.10
CA GLY A 128 9.75 11.03 -21.14
C GLY A 128 8.94 12.12 -21.83
#